data_AF-A0A1H3AHG4-F1
#
_entry.id   AF-A0A1H3AHG4-F1
#
_cell.length_a   1.000
_cell.length_b   1.000
_cell.length_c   1.000
_cell.angle_alpha   90.00
_cell.angle_beta   90.00
_cell.angle_gamma   90.00
#
_symmetry.space_group_name_H-M   'P 1'
#
loop_
_entity.id
_entity.type
_entity.pdbx_description
1 polymer ?
#
loop_
_entity_poly.entity_id
_entity_poly.type
_entity_poly.pdbx_seq_one_letter_code
_entity_poly.pdbx_strand_id
1 'polypeptide(L)'
;MLTPTGFVTDTYLMLTMRNHWTSYYKWLQQGKWSWLALARQFMRLVLTSVTHDVVHLAIDDTVTLRASNKAPGSRIHHQHGNKINLPAFVQG
;
A
#
# COMPACT_ATOMS: atom_id res chain seq x y z
N MET A 1 -3.67 -3.23 -18.90
CA MET A 1 -3.24 -4.62 -18.66
C MET A 1 -2.80 -4.73 -17.21
N LEU A 2 -3.25 -5.74 -16.46
CA LEU A 2 -2.69 -6.00 -15.12
C LEU A 2 -1.25 -6.47 -15.32
N THR A 3 -0.29 -5.94 -14.56
CA THR A 3 1.06 -6.50 -14.56
C THR A 3 1.03 -7.85 -13.87
N PRO A 4 1.85 -8.84 -14.26
CA PRO A 4 1.85 -10.16 -13.63
C PRO A 4 2.15 -10.14 -12.13
N THR A 5 2.71 -9.03 -11.63
CA THR A 5 3.16 -8.87 -10.25
C THR A 5 2.81 -7.49 -9.71
N GLY A 6 2.60 -7.40 -8.39
CA GLY A 6 2.53 -6.15 -7.64
C GLY A 6 1.24 -6.01 -6.83
N PHE A 7 1.33 -5.28 -5.71
CA PHE A 7 0.26 -5.21 -4.70
C PHE A 7 -1.11 -4.83 -5.26
N VAL A 8 -1.17 -3.97 -6.28
CA VAL A 8 -2.44 -3.57 -6.92
C VAL A 8 -3.06 -4.74 -7.70
N THR A 9 -2.24 -5.49 -8.44
CA THR A 9 -2.72 -6.69 -9.15
C THR A 9 -3.18 -7.74 -8.16
N ASP A 10 -2.38 -8.02 -7.13
CA ASP A 10 -2.70 -9.03 -6.13
C ASP A 10 -4.02 -8.70 -5.42
N THR A 11 -4.18 -7.43 -4.99
CA THR A 11 -5.42 -6.94 -4.39
C THR A 11 -6.61 -7.03 -5.34
N TYR A 12 -6.43 -6.65 -6.61
CA TYR A 12 -7.50 -6.73 -7.62
C TYR A 12 -7.98 -8.17 -7.84
N LEU A 13 -7.06 -9.14 -7.82
CA LEU A 13 -7.36 -10.56 -8.00
C LEU A 13 -7.98 -11.21 -6.75
N MET A 14 -7.69 -10.70 -5.55
CA MET A 14 -8.26 -11.23 -4.30
C MET A 14 -9.70 -10.75 -4.02
N LEU A 15 -10.14 -9.68 -4.68
CA LEU A 15 -11.44 -9.07 -4.42
C LEU A 15 -12.45 -9.43 -5.52
N THR A 16 -13.72 -9.57 -5.16
CA THR A 16 -14.82 -9.66 -6.13
C THR A 16 -15.09 -8.27 -6.72
N MET A 17 -14.34 -7.94 -7.77
CA MET A 17 -14.40 -6.62 -8.38
C MET A 17 -15.70 -6.42 -9.15
N ARG A 18 -16.39 -5.32 -8.86
CA ARG A 18 -17.66 -4.96 -9.52
C ARG A 18 -17.45 -4.35 -10.91
N ASN A 19 -16.31 -3.71 -11.14
CA ASN A 19 -15.98 -3.04 -12.39
C ASN A 19 -14.79 -3.69 -13.10
N HIS A 20 -14.59 -3.36 -14.37
CA HIS A 20 -13.41 -3.76 -15.11
C HIS A 20 -12.14 -3.09 -14.58
N TRP A 21 -11.00 -3.79 -14.66
CA TRP A 21 -9.67 -3.29 -14.27
C TRP A 21 -9.37 -1.90 -14.84
N THR A 22 -9.74 -1.65 -16.10
CA THR A 22 -9.50 -0.37 -16.77
C THR A 22 -10.12 0.83 -16.05
N SER A 23 -11.27 0.65 -15.40
CA SER A 23 -11.91 1.70 -14.59
C SER A 23 -11.05 2.05 -13.37
N TYR A 24 -10.60 1.05 -12.63
CA TYR A 24 -9.72 1.24 -11.46
C TYR A 24 -8.34 1.77 -11.87
N TYR A 25 -7.78 1.29 -12.97
CA TYR A 25 -6.53 1.79 -13.50
C TYR A 25 -6.60 3.29 -13.83
N LYS A 26 -7.65 3.74 -14.53
CA LYS A 26 -7.85 5.17 -14.81
C LYS A 26 -8.00 5.99 -13.52
N TRP A 27 -8.75 5.46 -12.56
CA TRP A 27 -8.95 6.07 -11.25
C TRP A 27 -7.63 6.24 -10.48
N LEU A 28 -6.80 5.19 -10.44
CA LEU A 28 -5.48 5.24 -9.82
C LEU A 28 -4.51 6.17 -10.55
N GLN A 29 -4.50 6.14 -11.89
CA GLN A 29 -3.54 6.89 -12.70
C GLN A 29 -3.86 8.39 -12.76
N GLN A 30 -5.14 8.75 -12.86
CA GLN A 30 -5.58 10.13 -13.15
C GLN A 30 -6.28 10.78 -11.96
N GLY A 31 -6.68 10.01 -10.96
CA GLY A 31 -7.31 10.54 -9.76
C GLY A 31 -6.37 11.43 -8.96
N LYS A 32 -6.93 12.51 -8.40
CA LYS A 32 -6.25 13.32 -7.40
C LYS A 32 -6.65 12.80 -6.02
N TRP A 33 -5.67 12.32 -5.28
CA TRP A 33 -5.85 11.65 -3.99
C TRP A 33 -5.30 12.51 -2.87
N SER A 34 -6.08 12.68 -1.80
CA SER A 34 -5.52 13.03 -0.51
C SER A 34 -5.32 11.73 0.28
N TRP A 35 -4.06 11.33 0.45
CA TRP A 35 -3.72 10.14 1.26
C TRP A 35 -4.27 10.23 2.67
N LEU A 36 -4.25 11.42 3.28
CA LEU A 36 -4.84 11.67 4.59
C LEU A 36 -6.36 11.53 4.60
N ALA A 37 -7.05 12.01 3.55
CA ALA A 37 -8.50 11.83 3.45
C ALA A 37 -8.86 10.35 3.28
N LEU A 38 -8.10 9.61 2.47
CA LEU A 38 -8.30 8.18 2.25
C LEU A 38 -8.10 7.39 3.56
N ALA A 39 -7.01 7.65 4.28
CA ALA A 39 -6.73 7.00 5.57
C ALA A 39 -7.85 7.27 6.59
N ARG A 40 -8.36 8.51 6.67
CA ARG A 40 -9.49 8.83 7.56
C ARG A 40 -10.77 8.07 7.19
N GLN A 41 -11.09 7.95 5.90
CA GLN A 41 -12.27 7.20 5.48
C GLN A 41 -12.12 5.70 5.76
N PHE A 42 -10.92 5.16 5.55
CA PHE A 42 -10.63 3.77 5.91
C PHE A 42 -10.80 3.52 7.42
N MET A 43 -10.26 4.40 8.27
CA MET A 43 -10.45 4.27 9.72
C MET A 43 -11.92 4.36 10.14
N ARG A 44 -12.71 5.25 9.52
CA ARG A 44 -14.16 5.29 9.77
C ARG A 44 -14.83 3.97 9.40
N LEU A 45 -14.50 3.39 8.26
CA LEU A 45 -15.03 2.10 7.84
C LEU A 45 -14.66 0.98 8.82
N VAL A 46 -13.41 0.94 9.27
CA VAL A 46 -12.94 -0.02 10.29
C VAL A 46 -13.77 0.15 11.57
N LEU A 47 -13.92 1.38 12.07
CA LEU A 47 -14.70 1.65 13.29
C LEU A 47 -16.19 1.29 13.15
N THR A 48 -16.77 1.39 11.94
CA THR A 48 -18.15 0.92 11.71
C THR A 48 -18.28 -0.59 11.60
N SER A 49 -17.18 -1.29 11.31
CA SER A 49 -17.18 -2.75 11.07
C SER A 49 -16.73 -3.54 12.29
N VAL A 50 -15.92 -2.95 13.17
CA VAL A 50 -15.42 -3.59 14.39
C VAL A 50 -16.46 -3.44 15.50
N THR A 51 -17.15 -4.52 15.83
CA THR A 51 -18.19 -4.59 16.87
C THR A 51 -17.73 -5.29 18.16
N HIS A 52 -16.41 -5.39 18.38
CA HIS A 52 -15.85 -6.12 19.52
C HIS A 52 -15.70 -5.21 20.74
N ASP A 53 -15.92 -5.77 21.94
CA ASP A 53 -15.78 -5.06 23.21
C ASP A 53 -14.32 -4.65 23.51
N VAL A 54 -13.36 -5.41 22.99
CA VAL A 54 -11.92 -5.13 23.13
C VAL A 54 -11.27 -5.17 21.76
N VAL A 55 -10.47 -4.14 21.44
CA VAL A 55 -9.72 -4.04 20.19
C VAL A 55 -8.22 -4.00 20.52
N HIS A 56 -7.48 -5.00 20.03
CA HIS A 56 -6.03 -5.01 20.10
C HIS A 56 -5.46 -4.34 18.86
N LEU A 57 -4.84 -3.16 19.03
CA LEU A 57 -4.20 -2.42 17.95
C LEU A 57 -2.69 -2.64 17.99
N ALA A 58 -2.14 -3.23 16.93
CA ALA A 58 -0.71 -3.30 16.71
C ALA A 58 -0.30 -2.19 15.73
N ILE A 59 0.68 -1.38 16.11
CA ILE A 59 1.27 -0.33 15.27
C ILE A 59 2.73 -0.71 15.04
N ASP A 60 3.11 -0.82 13.78
CA ASP A 60 4.48 -1.06 13.37
C ASP A 60 4.82 -0.23 12.13
N ASP A 61 6.08 0.17 12.01
CA ASP A 61 6.58 0.93 10.88
C ASP A 61 7.11 -0.02 9.82
N THR A 62 6.41 -0.11 8.68
CA THR A 62 6.89 -0.85 7.51
C THR A 62 7.46 0.08 6.45
N VAL A 63 8.66 -0.23 5.96
CA VAL A 63 9.25 0.49 4.83
C VAL A 63 8.61 0.00 3.54
N THR A 64 7.88 0.89 2.85
CA THR A 64 7.37 0.59 1.50
C THR A 64 8.43 0.97 0.47
N LEU A 65 9.23 -0.01 0.09
CA LEU A 65 10.27 0.12 -0.92
C LEU A 65 9.66 0.27 -2.32
N ARG A 66 10.13 1.25 -3.09
CA ARG A 66 9.63 1.52 -4.44
C ARG A 66 10.71 1.28 -5.48
N ALA A 67 10.53 0.24 -6.29
CA ALA A 67 11.30 0.08 -7.53
C ALA A 67 10.60 0.85 -8.67
N SER A 68 11.21 1.94 -9.16
CA SER A 68 10.66 2.65 -10.33
C SER A 68 11.71 3.40 -11.13
N ASN A 69 11.69 3.23 -12.46
CA ASN A 69 12.51 4.02 -13.39
C ASN A 69 12.17 5.53 -13.38
N LYS A 70 11.02 5.92 -12.80
CA LYS A 70 10.61 7.33 -12.62
C LYS A 70 11.00 7.89 -11.25
N ALA A 71 11.62 7.09 -10.40
CA ALA A 71 12.17 7.51 -9.11
C ALA A 71 13.71 7.49 -9.23
N PRO A 72 14.36 8.63 -9.52
CA PRO A 72 15.82 8.68 -9.70
C PRO A 72 16.61 8.27 -8.45
N GLY A 73 15.94 8.18 -7.29
CA GLY A 73 16.48 7.63 -6.04
C GLY A 73 16.44 6.11 -5.90
N SER A 74 15.68 5.39 -6.75
CA SER A 74 15.44 3.92 -6.68
C SER A 74 16.74 3.13 -6.92
N ARG A 75 17.58 3.05 -5.90
CA ARG A 75 18.87 2.33 -5.88
C ARG A 75 18.91 1.42 -4.65
N ILE A 76 19.91 0.56 -4.60
CA ILE A 76 20.18 -0.19 -3.37
C ILE A 76 20.85 0.77 -2.40
N HIS A 77 20.20 1.04 -1.28
CA HIS A 77 20.73 1.87 -0.20
C HIS A 77 21.05 1.00 1.01
N HIS A 78 22.06 1.40 1.77
CA HIS A 78 22.32 0.82 3.08
C HIS A 78 21.24 1.31 4.05
N GLN A 79 20.59 0.36 4.74
CA GLN A 79 19.58 0.64 5.75
C GLN A 79 20.30 1.04 7.05
N HIS A 80 20.07 2.26 7.54
CA HIS A 80 20.76 2.79 8.74
C HIS A 80 19.98 2.64 10.05
N GLY A 81 18.78 2.05 10.01
CA GLY A 81 17.89 1.95 11.16
C GLY A 81 18.26 0.85 12.16
N ASN A 82 19.28 0.03 11.90
CA ASN A 82 19.76 -1.06 12.77
C ASN A 82 18.64 -1.97 13.34
N LYS A 83 17.50 -2.06 12.64
CA LYS A 83 16.39 -2.92 13.07
C LYS A 83 16.73 -4.36 12.70
N ILE A 84 16.66 -5.26 13.68
CA ILE A 84 16.99 -6.69 13.50
C ILE A 84 16.11 -7.35 12.42
N ASN A 85 14.88 -6.87 12.24
CA ASN A 85 13.92 -7.39 11.27
C ASN A 85 14.02 -6.74 9.88
N LEU A 86 15.03 -5.90 9.61
CA LEU A 86 15.23 -5.29 8.28
C LEU A 86 16.54 -5.76 7.62
N PRO A 87 16.53 -6.00 6.30
CA PRO A 87 17.75 -6.25 5.55
C PRO A 87 18.72 -5.06 5.63
N ALA A 88 20.03 -5.33 5.69
CA ALA A 88 21.07 -4.30 5.72
C ALA A 88 21.07 -3.42 4.46
N PHE A 89 20.52 -3.91 3.35
CA PHE A 89 20.38 -3.19 2.10
C PHE A 89 18.96 -3.30 1.58
N VAL A 90 18.42 -2.19 1.10
CA VAL A 90 17.04 -2.10 0.60
C VAL A 90 17.00 -1.35 -0.72
N GLN A 91 16.15 -1.78 -1.65
CA GLN A 91 15.95 -1.13 -2.94
C GLN A 91 14.85 -0.07 -2.82
N GLY A 92 15.17 1.22 -2.84
CA GLY A 92 14.20 2.31 -2.63
C GLY A 92 14.58 3.60 -3.31
#